data_AF-A0AAP9YEW0-F1
#
_entry.id   AF-A0AAP9YEW0-F1
#
_cell.length_a   1.000
_cell.length_b   1.000
_cell.length_c   1.000
_cell.angle_alpha   90.00
_cell.angle_beta   90.00
_cell.angle_gamma   90.00
#
_symmetry.space_group_name_H-M   'P 1'
#
loop_
_entity.id
_entity.type
_entity.pdbx_description
1 polymer ?
#
loop_
_entity_poly.entity_id
_entity_poly.type
_entity_poly.pdbx_seq_one_letter_code
_entity_poly.pdbx_strand_id
1 'polypeptide(L)'
;MGEQPDRVALDRIIEEWSSDQTLSTRRLASEVAAVLRSLSPESLAISERIACVTMSTPLAEPAAITFGALANYFDAIGQGVTPPVIATTTGSAPASTVTLLRTWIAIPVKEATKRASFVAGFALPANDSHIAAMVANARPIASHAEPPLPSGSEPGYLDMRQAQQRQEGERSAAAQLEAMQIAAQRAEQKAEHERAKNAVIESQLQRYQSEIELIHLEAIEERRQRTILTEQLRQHAGIIEFMNPDNPLSPEEGRRMVAAWDELTESGTMDPVAENGIGIGELARRWWRDRFGEPAGIVVKHLQWALTWPARKKGGMVAKRQCEKG
;
A
#
# COMPACT_ATOMS: atom_id res chain seq x y z
N MET A 1 19.78 4.90 -4.70
CA MET A 1 18.96 6.06 -4.29
C MET A 1 17.62 5.50 -3.86
N GLY A 2 17.32 5.52 -2.56
CA GLY A 2 16.06 4.96 -2.05
C GLY A 2 14.88 5.83 -2.48
N GLU A 3 13.82 5.20 -2.96
CA GLU A 3 12.53 5.86 -3.22
C GLU A 3 12.15 6.67 -1.97
N GLN A 4 12.12 7.99 -2.11
CA GLN A 4 11.57 8.82 -1.05
C GLN A 4 10.09 8.45 -0.91
N PRO A 5 9.61 8.12 0.31
CA PRO A 5 8.21 7.83 0.52
C PRO A 5 7.38 9.04 0.10
N ASP A 6 6.28 8.79 -0.59
CA ASP A 6 5.36 9.79 -1.14
C ASP A 6 4.80 10.69 0.00
N ARG A 7 5.44 11.86 0.19
CA ARG A 7 5.19 12.81 1.28
C ARG A 7 4.64 14.11 0.72
N VAL A 8 3.82 14.77 1.52
CA VAL A 8 3.18 16.05 1.19
C VAL A 8 3.44 17.06 2.31
N ALA A 9 3.75 18.30 1.95
CA ALA A 9 3.90 19.38 2.92
C ALA A 9 2.52 19.77 3.48
N LEU A 10 2.44 20.00 4.79
CA LEU A 10 1.18 20.19 5.51
C LEU A 10 0.34 21.36 4.96
N ASP A 11 0.99 22.43 4.53
CA ASP A 11 0.37 23.61 3.91
C ASP A 11 -0.21 23.33 2.51
N ARG A 12 0.34 22.37 1.78
CA ARG A 12 -0.13 21.99 0.43
C ARG A 12 -1.23 20.95 0.42
N ILE A 13 -1.48 20.26 1.54
CA ILE A 13 -2.53 19.22 1.65
C ILE A 13 -3.92 19.77 1.30
N ILE A 14 -4.18 21.02 1.68
CA ILE A 14 -5.48 21.67 1.43
C ILE A 14 -5.71 21.94 -0.06
N GLU A 15 -4.66 22.28 -0.80
CA GLU A 15 -4.73 22.49 -2.25
C GLU A 15 -5.12 21.20 -2.97
N GLU A 16 -4.56 20.06 -2.54
CA GLU A 16 -4.88 18.76 -3.10
C GLU A 16 -6.32 18.30 -2.81
N TRP A 17 -6.87 18.67 -1.66
CA TRP A 17 -8.27 18.38 -1.34
C TRP A 17 -9.24 19.21 -2.18
N SER A 18 -8.82 20.38 -2.66
CA SER A 18 -9.65 21.25 -3.47
C SER A 18 -9.87 20.71 -4.90
N SER A 19 -8.96 19.87 -5.41
CA SER A 19 -9.06 19.33 -6.77
C SER A 19 -9.91 18.05 -6.88
N ASP A 20 -10.13 17.32 -5.79
CA ASP A 20 -10.56 15.92 -5.86
C ASP A 20 -11.85 15.58 -5.06
N GLN A 21 -12.52 16.56 -4.43
CA GLN A 21 -13.63 16.27 -3.51
C GLN A 21 -14.95 17.01 -3.75
N THR A 22 -16.05 16.31 -3.45
CA THR A 22 -17.44 16.82 -3.47
C THR A 22 -17.82 17.64 -2.24
N LEU A 23 -16.98 17.62 -1.19
CA LEU A 23 -17.20 18.32 0.08
C LEU A 23 -16.41 19.63 0.11
N SER A 24 -16.97 20.67 0.73
CA SER A 24 -16.24 21.91 0.99
C SER A 24 -14.99 21.63 1.83
N THR A 25 -13.83 22.11 1.39
CA THR A 25 -12.52 21.85 2.03
C THR A 25 -12.50 22.19 3.52
N ARG A 26 -13.21 23.25 3.93
CA ARG A 26 -13.34 23.64 5.34
C ARG A 26 -14.05 22.56 6.19
N ARG A 27 -15.16 22.04 5.69
CA ARG A 27 -15.92 20.98 6.37
C ARG A 27 -15.10 19.69 6.44
N LEU A 28 -14.36 19.36 5.39
CA LEU A 28 -13.45 18.23 5.41
C LEU A 28 -12.36 18.42 6.47
N ALA A 29 -11.75 19.60 6.57
CA ALA A 29 -10.71 19.88 7.55
C ALA A 29 -11.21 19.74 8.99
N SER A 30 -12.40 20.26 9.32
CA SER A 30 -12.99 20.07 10.65
C SER A 30 -13.30 18.60 10.98
N GLU A 31 -13.75 17.83 9.98
CA GLU A 31 -14.03 16.39 10.17
C GLU A 31 -12.75 15.58 10.33
N VAL A 32 -11.69 15.92 9.57
CA VAL A 32 -10.36 15.32 9.74
C VAL A 32 -9.82 15.61 11.13
N ALA A 33 -9.96 16.82 11.65
CA ALA A 33 -9.58 17.16 13.01
C ALA A 33 -10.34 16.32 14.06
N ALA A 34 -11.65 16.15 13.89
CA ALA A 34 -12.47 15.30 14.76
C ALA A 34 -12.04 13.83 14.71
N VAL A 35 -11.71 13.31 13.52
CA VAL A 35 -11.19 11.94 13.36
C VAL A 35 -9.85 11.80 14.07
N LEU A 36 -8.91 12.73 13.86
CA LEU A 36 -7.59 12.70 14.49
C LEU A 36 -7.68 12.67 16.03
N ARG A 37 -8.59 13.44 16.63
CA ARG A 37 -8.85 13.41 18.09
C ARG A 37 -9.42 12.07 18.56
N SER A 38 -10.18 11.36 17.71
CA SER A 38 -10.73 10.05 18.04
C SER A 38 -9.72 8.90 17.89
N LEU A 39 -8.66 9.09 17.11
CA LEU A 39 -7.65 8.05 16.84
C LEU A 39 -6.62 7.91 17.97
N SER A 40 -6.32 8.97 18.70
CA SER A 40 -5.31 8.93 19.76
C SER A 40 -5.42 10.09 20.76
N PRO A 41 -4.82 9.94 21.96
CA PRO A 41 -4.68 11.04 22.91
C PRO A 41 -3.93 12.23 22.29
N GLU A 42 -4.34 13.45 22.64
CA GLU A 42 -3.82 14.68 22.05
C GLU A 42 -2.31 14.88 22.27
N SER A 43 -1.77 14.37 23.38
CA SER A 43 -0.36 14.45 23.75
C SER A 43 0.52 13.41 23.08
N LEU A 44 -0.06 12.40 22.38
CA LEU A 44 0.73 11.36 21.75
C LEU A 44 1.48 11.91 20.53
N ALA A 45 2.79 11.68 20.49
CA ALA A 45 3.62 12.01 19.35
C ALA A 45 3.36 11.05 18.17
N ILE A 46 3.19 11.61 16.98
CA ILE A 46 3.13 10.87 15.73
C ILE A 46 4.55 10.41 15.38
N SER A 47 4.68 9.17 14.90
CA SER A 47 5.98 8.63 14.47
C SER A 47 6.62 9.51 13.40
N GLU A 48 7.93 9.75 13.51
CA GLU A 48 8.72 10.52 12.53
C GLU A 48 8.63 9.95 11.10
N ARG A 49 8.40 8.64 10.99
CA ARG A 49 8.16 7.99 9.69
C ARG A 49 6.87 8.45 9.01
N ILE A 50 5.90 8.92 9.78
CA ILE A 50 4.58 9.36 9.32
C ILE A 50 4.57 10.88 9.18
N ALA A 51 5.05 11.60 10.19
CA ALA A 51 5.09 13.06 10.22
C ALA A 51 6.49 13.51 10.64
N CYS A 52 7.20 14.25 9.78
CA CYS A 52 8.50 14.80 10.14
C CYS A 52 8.55 16.31 9.91
N VAL A 53 9.30 16.99 10.78
CA VAL A 53 9.61 18.41 10.67
C VAL A 53 10.99 18.52 10.05
N THR A 54 11.08 19.03 8.83
CA THR A 54 12.35 19.22 8.14
C THR A 54 12.92 20.58 8.55
N MET A 55 13.77 20.61 9.58
CA MET A 55 14.44 21.85 10.00
C MET A 55 15.87 21.89 9.45
N SER A 56 16.27 23.05 8.91
CA SER A 56 17.63 23.28 8.41
C SER A 56 18.69 23.35 9.52
N THR A 57 18.27 23.46 10.78
CA THR A 57 19.13 23.53 11.96
C THR A 57 18.98 22.26 12.80
N PRO A 58 20.09 21.56 13.13
CA PRO A 58 20.03 20.38 13.99
C PRO A 58 19.67 20.82 15.42
N LEU A 59 18.45 20.52 15.84
CA LEU A 59 18.04 20.61 17.24
C LEU A 59 18.62 19.43 18.03
N ALA A 60 18.88 19.66 19.33
CA ALA A 60 19.38 18.64 20.25
C ALA A 60 18.36 17.50 20.46
N GLU A 61 17.07 17.76 20.23
CA GLU A 61 16.00 16.78 20.29
C GLU A 61 15.10 16.90 19.04
N PRO A 62 14.69 15.78 18.43
CA PRO A 62 13.82 15.81 17.26
C PRO A 62 12.44 16.37 17.63
N ALA A 63 12.04 17.44 16.93
CA ALA A 63 10.73 18.05 17.09
C ALA A 63 9.64 17.09 16.59
N ALA A 64 8.86 16.52 17.49
CA ALA A 64 7.76 15.63 17.15
C ALA A 64 6.44 16.39 17.06
N ILE A 65 5.56 15.97 16.14
CA ILE A 65 4.22 16.51 15.99
C ILE A 65 3.26 15.60 16.74
N THR A 66 2.37 16.17 17.54
CA THR A 66 1.36 15.40 18.26
C THR A 66 0.04 15.33 17.49
N PHE A 67 -0.79 14.32 17.79
CA PHE A 67 -2.14 14.22 17.24
C PHE A 67 -2.98 15.47 17.53
N GLY A 68 -2.86 16.03 18.75
CA GLY A 68 -3.57 17.25 19.13
C GLY A 68 -3.13 18.48 18.33
N ALA A 69 -1.81 18.65 18.11
CA ALA A 69 -1.30 19.77 17.32
C ALA A 69 -1.78 19.71 15.87
N LEU A 70 -1.80 18.50 15.27
CA LEU A 70 -2.28 18.29 13.92
C LEU A 70 -3.80 18.49 13.81
N ALA A 71 -4.57 18.02 14.80
CA ALA A 71 -6.02 18.26 14.85
C ALA A 71 -6.34 19.76 14.98
N ASN A 72 -5.64 20.50 15.83
CA ASN A 72 -5.82 21.94 16.00
C ASN A 72 -5.49 22.72 14.72
N TYR A 73 -4.47 22.28 13.97
CA TYR A 73 -4.14 22.86 12.67
C TYR A 73 -5.30 22.73 11.67
N PHE A 74 -5.88 21.52 11.54
CA PHE A 74 -7.01 21.31 10.63
C PHE A 74 -8.32 21.97 11.11
N ASP A 75 -8.54 22.08 12.41
CA ASP A 75 -9.68 22.82 12.96
C ASP A 75 -9.62 24.31 12.63
N ALA A 76 -8.43 24.92 12.74
CA ALA A 76 -8.24 26.31 12.36
C ALA A 76 -8.59 26.53 10.87
N ILE A 77 -8.20 25.59 10.01
CA ILE A 77 -8.56 25.62 8.58
C ILE A 77 -10.07 25.45 8.38
N GLY A 78 -10.71 24.58 9.17
CA GLY A 78 -12.16 24.44 9.19
C GLY A 78 -12.88 25.74 9.57
N GLN A 79 -12.29 26.53 10.47
CA GLN A 79 -12.75 27.86 10.85
C GLN A 79 -12.40 28.96 9.82
N GLY A 80 -11.67 28.62 8.76
CA GLY A 80 -11.27 29.54 7.70
C GLY A 80 -9.96 30.29 7.98
N VAL A 81 -9.19 29.87 8.98
CA VAL A 81 -7.87 30.43 9.31
C VAL A 81 -6.79 29.45 8.85
N THR A 82 -5.81 29.92 8.08
CA THR A 82 -4.67 29.08 7.66
C THR A 82 -3.49 29.33 8.59
N PRO A 83 -3.17 28.43 9.54
CA PRO A 83 -2.12 28.68 10.51
C PRO A 83 -0.74 28.63 9.80
N PRO A 84 0.11 29.65 9.94
CA PRO A 84 1.46 29.60 9.38
C PRO A 84 2.40 28.67 10.16
N VAL A 85 2.03 28.33 11.40
CA VAL A 85 2.83 27.54 12.34
C VAL A 85 1.99 26.46 13.01
N ILE A 86 2.67 25.37 13.40
CA ILE A 86 2.11 24.25 14.16
C ILE A 86 2.94 24.03 15.43
N ALA A 87 2.28 23.68 16.52
CA ALA A 87 2.93 23.32 17.77
C ALA A 87 3.65 21.96 17.64
N THR A 88 4.86 21.86 18.16
CA THR A 88 5.66 20.65 18.26
C THR A 88 6.05 20.41 19.72
N THR A 89 6.57 19.22 20.03
CA THR A 89 7.04 18.90 21.40
C THR A 89 8.13 19.84 21.92
N THR A 90 8.90 20.46 21.02
CA THR A 90 10.05 21.34 21.35
C THR A 90 9.79 22.81 21.05
N GLY A 91 8.61 23.18 20.54
CA GLY A 91 8.29 24.58 20.23
C GLY A 91 7.22 24.75 19.16
N SER A 92 7.44 25.67 18.23
CA SER A 92 6.56 25.89 17.07
C SER A 92 7.38 25.82 15.78
N ALA A 93 6.85 25.12 14.78
CA ALA A 93 7.48 24.98 13.47
C ALA A 93 6.59 25.57 12.37
N PRO A 94 7.16 26.14 11.29
CA PRO A 94 6.37 26.56 10.13
C PRO A 94 5.63 25.36 9.52
N ALA A 95 4.35 25.52 9.18
CA ALA A 95 3.55 24.44 8.59
C ALA A 95 4.18 23.88 7.30
N SER A 96 4.83 24.74 6.50
CA SER A 96 5.54 24.37 5.27
C SER A 96 6.75 23.43 5.49
N THR A 97 7.30 23.38 6.71
CA THR A 97 8.42 22.51 7.07
C THR A 97 7.97 21.13 7.55
N VAL A 98 6.66 20.97 7.80
CA VAL A 98 6.06 19.71 8.20
C VAL A 98 5.65 18.92 6.97
N THR A 99 6.17 17.70 6.86
CA THR A 99 5.74 16.76 5.82
C THR A 99 5.04 15.56 6.43
N LEU A 100 3.91 15.18 5.83
CA LEU A 100 3.13 14.02 6.19
C LEU A 100 3.22 12.97 5.08
N LEU A 101 3.20 11.70 5.47
CA LEU A 101 3.06 10.59 4.54
C LEU A 101 1.65 10.63 3.92
N ARG A 102 1.56 10.71 2.59
CA ARG A 102 0.28 10.84 1.87
C ARG A 102 -0.66 9.68 2.14
N THR A 103 -0.13 8.46 2.11
CA THR A 103 -0.92 7.24 2.38
C THR A 103 -1.50 7.24 3.79
N TRP A 104 -0.82 7.85 4.77
CA TRP A 104 -1.31 7.93 6.14
C TRP A 104 -2.43 8.95 6.27
N ILE A 105 -2.26 10.18 5.76
CA ILE A 105 -3.30 11.23 5.86
C ILE A 105 -4.54 10.90 5.00
N ALA A 106 -4.40 10.08 3.95
CA ALA A 106 -5.53 9.59 3.16
C ALA A 106 -6.53 8.74 3.98
N ILE A 107 -6.07 8.04 5.03
CA ILE A 107 -6.93 7.22 5.89
C ILE A 107 -7.94 8.08 6.67
N PRO A 108 -7.53 9.05 7.51
CA PRO A 108 -8.47 9.92 8.22
C PRO A 108 -9.26 10.80 7.26
N VAL A 109 -8.73 11.20 6.10
CA VAL A 109 -9.49 11.93 5.07
C VAL A 109 -10.64 11.08 4.52
N LYS A 110 -10.38 9.80 4.19
CA LYS A 110 -11.42 8.88 3.70
C LYS A 110 -12.49 8.62 4.76
N GLU A 111 -12.09 8.49 6.02
CA GLU A 111 -13.03 8.35 7.14
C GLU A 111 -13.85 9.62 7.37
N ALA A 112 -13.21 10.79 7.39
CA ALA A 112 -13.85 12.09 7.50
C ALA A 112 -14.85 12.31 6.36
N THR A 113 -14.50 11.92 5.13
CA THR A 113 -15.39 11.99 3.96
C THR A 113 -16.62 11.10 4.15
N LYS A 114 -16.46 9.89 4.71
CA LYS A 114 -17.58 9.00 5.04
C LYS A 114 -18.46 9.56 6.15
N ARG A 115 -17.88 10.12 7.22
CA ARG A 115 -18.63 10.75 8.32
C ARG A 115 -19.40 11.97 7.81
N ALA A 116 -18.75 12.83 7.03
CA ALA A 116 -19.35 14.02 6.45
C ALA A 116 -20.49 13.69 5.46
N SER A 117 -20.32 12.67 4.61
CA SER A 117 -21.37 12.24 3.67
C SER A 117 -22.54 11.58 4.38
N PHE A 118 -22.29 10.81 5.45
CA PHE A 118 -23.35 10.24 6.29
C PHE A 118 -24.16 11.36 6.96
N VAL A 119 -23.50 12.36 7.57
CA VAL A 119 -24.18 13.52 8.17
C VAL A 119 -24.90 14.36 7.11
N ALA A 120 -24.36 14.53 5.91
CA ALA A 120 -25.05 15.21 4.81
C ALA A 120 -26.32 14.46 4.35
N GLY A 121 -26.32 13.12 4.40
CA GLY A 121 -27.51 12.30 4.14
C GLY A 121 -28.61 12.44 5.21
N PHE A 122 -28.24 12.75 6.46
CA PHE A 122 -29.18 13.07 7.53
C PHE A 122 -29.54 14.57 7.61
N ALA A 123 -28.74 15.43 7.00
CA ALA A 123 -28.99 16.87 6.89
C ALA A 123 -29.74 17.26 5.60
N LEU A 124 -30.36 16.28 4.92
CA LEU A 124 -31.54 16.60 4.11
C LEU A 124 -32.54 17.25 5.08
N PRO A 125 -33.00 18.48 4.82
CA PRO A 125 -34.02 19.04 5.66
C PRO A 125 -35.21 18.08 5.61
N ALA A 126 -35.75 17.74 6.78
CA ALA A 126 -37.07 17.13 6.91
C ALA A 126 -38.19 18.11 6.47
N ASN A 127 -37.95 18.91 5.41
CA ASN A 127 -38.87 19.87 4.83
C ASN A 127 -39.72 19.32 3.68
N ASP A 128 -39.54 18.07 3.29
CA ASP A 128 -40.55 17.37 2.48
C ASP A 128 -41.56 16.61 3.36
N SER A 129 -41.87 17.20 4.52
CA SER A 129 -43.06 16.82 5.28
C SER A 129 -44.26 17.67 4.89
N HIS A 130 -44.54 17.76 3.58
CA HIS A 130 -45.92 17.98 3.12
C HIS A 130 -46.89 16.88 3.61
N ILE A 131 -46.36 15.80 4.21
CA ILE A 131 -47.11 14.75 4.89
C ILE A 131 -47.36 15.08 6.38
N ALA A 132 -46.56 15.94 7.03
CA ALA A 132 -46.84 16.38 8.41
C ALA A 132 -47.87 17.52 8.48
N ALA A 133 -48.08 18.27 7.39
CA ALA A 133 -49.14 19.27 7.30
C ALA A 133 -50.53 18.69 7.00
N MET A 134 -50.65 17.40 6.63
CA MET A 134 -51.96 16.75 6.43
C MET A 134 -52.60 16.20 7.71
N VAL A 135 -51.89 16.19 8.85
CA VAL A 135 -52.50 15.84 10.15
C VAL A 135 -53.02 17.08 10.90
N ALA A 136 -52.57 18.30 10.54
CA ALA A 136 -53.04 19.54 11.15
C ALA A 136 -54.29 20.16 10.50
N ASN A 137 -54.74 19.64 9.35
CA ASN A 137 -55.92 20.12 8.62
C ASN A 137 -57.01 19.05 8.49
N ALA A 138 -57.13 18.15 9.49
CA ALA A 138 -58.39 17.47 9.71
C ALA A 138 -59.41 18.53 10.14
N ARG A 139 -60.25 18.95 9.19
CA ARG A 139 -61.49 19.70 9.48
C ARG A 139 -62.17 19.04 10.67
N PRO A 140 -62.75 19.81 11.63
CA PRO A 140 -63.67 19.23 12.57
C PRO A 140 -64.78 18.62 11.73
N ILE A 141 -64.85 17.29 11.69
CA ILE A 141 -66.05 16.60 11.23
C ILE A 141 -67.14 17.22 12.08
N ALA A 142 -68.10 17.83 11.40
CA ALA A 142 -69.29 18.39 11.99
C ALA A 142 -69.75 17.44 13.09
N SER A 143 -69.98 18.00 14.27
CA SER A 143 -70.74 17.36 15.33
C SER A 143 -72.09 16.92 14.73
N HIS A 144 -72.12 15.75 14.12
CA HIS A 144 -73.28 14.91 14.23
C HIS A 144 -73.39 14.65 15.71
N ALA A 145 -74.39 15.30 16.32
CA ALA A 145 -74.86 14.96 17.64
C ALA A 145 -74.92 13.44 17.73
N GLU A 146 -74.00 12.85 18.49
CA GLU A 146 -74.27 11.56 19.08
C GLU A 146 -75.62 11.73 19.80
N PRO A 147 -76.62 10.89 19.50
CA PRO A 147 -77.81 10.86 20.32
C PRO A 147 -77.36 10.65 21.76
N PRO A 148 -77.97 11.33 22.75
CA PRO A 148 -77.52 11.27 24.13
C PRO A 148 -77.42 9.80 24.55
N LEU A 149 -76.22 9.36 24.95
CA LEU A 149 -76.00 8.04 25.51
C LEU A 149 -77.07 7.82 26.60
N PRO A 150 -78.00 6.87 26.42
CA PRO A 150 -79.00 6.59 27.43
C PRO A 150 -78.28 6.06 28.68
N SER A 151 -78.79 6.51 29.84
CA SER A 151 -78.31 6.16 31.18
C SER A 151 -77.82 4.70 31.25
N GLY A 152 -76.56 4.51 31.66
CA GLY A 152 -75.83 3.24 31.65
C GLY A 152 -76.30 2.21 32.69
N SER A 153 -77.60 1.90 32.69
CA SER A 153 -78.25 1.02 33.67
C SER A 153 -79.11 -0.07 33.01
N GLU A 154 -79.23 -0.09 31.69
CA GLU A 154 -79.97 -1.13 30.97
C GLU A 154 -79.05 -2.31 30.59
N PRO A 155 -79.40 -3.57 30.95
CA PRO A 155 -78.53 -4.75 30.79
C PRO A 155 -77.97 -4.94 29.37
N GLY A 156 -78.75 -4.64 28.33
CA GLY A 156 -78.33 -4.81 26.94
C GLY A 156 -77.20 -3.87 26.47
N TYR A 157 -77.05 -2.69 27.10
CA TYR A 157 -75.99 -1.74 26.74
C TYR A 157 -74.65 -2.10 27.39
N LEU A 158 -74.67 -2.73 28.57
CA LEU A 158 -73.46 -3.25 29.21
C LEU A 158 -72.88 -4.43 28.41
N ASP A 159 -73.72 -5.35 27.96
CA ASP A 159 -73.31 -6.48 27.14
C ASP A 159 -72.70 -6.03 25.80
N MET A 160 -73.32 -5.02 25.16
CA MET A 160 -72.81 -4.42 23.93
C MET A 160 -71.44 -3.77 24.12
N ARG A 161 -71.25 -3.00 25.20
CA ARG A 161 -69.97 -2.37 25.53
C ARG A 161 -68.89 -3.42 25.86
N GLN A 162 -69.25 -4.48 26.57
CA GLN A 162 -68.31 -5.56 26.89
C GLN A 162 -67.90 -6.34 25.63
N ALA A 163 -68.83 -6.58 24.70
CA ALA A 163 -68.54 -7.20 23.41
C ALA A 163 -67.60 -6.32 22.56
N GLN A 164 -67.83 -5.00 22.51
CA GLN A 164 -66.94 -4.06 21.83
C GLN A 164 -65.53 -4.07 22.43
N GLN A 165 -65.40 -4.02 23.75
CA GLN A 165 -64.09 -4.07 24.41
C GLN A 165 -63.33 -5.38 24.15
N ARG A 166 -64.03 -6.52 24.10
CA ARG A 166 -63.41 -7.80 23.70
C ARG A 166 -62.92 -7.75 22.27
N GLN A 167 -63.73 -7.24 21.34
CA GLN A 167 -63.36 -7.14 19.94
C GLN A 167 -62.18 -6.18 19.70
N GLU A 168 -62.12 -5.06 20.43
CA GLU A 168 -60.98 -4.14 20.42
C GLU A 168 -59.73 -4.78 21.02
N GLY A 169 -59.87 -5.53 22.12
CA GLY A 169 -58.79 -6.29 22.73
C GLY A 169 -58.22 -7.36 21.79
N GLU A 170 -59.09 -8.11 21.11
CA GLU A 170 -58.70 -9.11 20.10
C GLU A 170 -57.98 -8.46 18.91
N ARG A 171 -58.49 -7.33 18.39
CA ARG A 171 -57.84 -6.59 17.31
C ARG A 171 -56.48 -6.04 17.72
N SER A 172 -56.35 -5.52 18.94
CA SER A 172 -55.09 -5.02 19.47
C SER A 172 -54.07 -6.13 19.66
N ALA A 173 -54.48 -7.28 20.22
CA ALA A 173 -53.62 -8.45 20.37
C ALA A 173 -53.17 -9.01 19.01
N ALA A 174 -54.09 -9.09 18.03
CA ALA A 174 -53.77 -9.52 16.67
C ALA A 174 -52.76 -8.57 16.00
N ALA A 175 -52.98 -7.25 16.11
CA ALA A 175 -52.07 -6.25 15.56
C ALA A 175 -50.68 -6.30 16.22
N GLN A 176 -50.60 -6.55 17.53
CA GLN A 176 -49.32 -6.71 18.23
C GLN A 176 -48.58 -7.98 17.78
N LEU A 177 -49.28 -9.10 17.60
CA LEU A 177 -48.69 -10.33 17.10
C LEU A 177 -48.18 -10.16 15.66
N GLU A 178 -48.95 -9.51 14.79
CA GLU A 178 -48.54 -9.22 13.42
C GLU A 178 -47.30 -8.30 13.40
N ALA A 179 -47.28 -7.24 14.22
CA ALA A 179 -46.12 -6.36 14.35
C ALA A 179 -44.87 -7.12 14.84
N MET A 180 -45.01 -8.03 15.81
CA MET A 180 -43.91 -8.87 16.28
C MET A 180 -43.41 -9.83 15.19
N GLN A 181 -44.31 -10.46 14.42
CA GLN A 181 -43.94 -11.35 13.33
C GLN A 181 -43.19 -10.61 12.22
N ILE A 182 -43.66 -9.42 11.82
CA ILE A 182 -42.98 -8.58 10.84
C ILE A 182 -41.60 -8.15 11.35
N ALA A 183 -41.50 -7.78 12.64
CA ALA A 183 -40.22 -7.40 13.24
C ALA A 183 -39.23 -8.59 13.27
N ALA A 184 -39.71 -9.80 13.61
CA ALA A 184 -38.90 -11.01 13.62
C ALA A 184 -38.38 -11.36 12.22
N GLN A 185 -39.24 -11.33 11.20
CA GLN A 185 -38.83 -11.58 9.80
C GLN A 185 -37.80 -10.56 9.31
N ARG A 186 -37.97 -9.27 9.65
CA ARG A 186 -36.98 -8.24 9.31
C ARG A 186 -35.66 -8.45 10.03
N ALA A 187 -35.69 -8.91 11.28
CA ALA A 187 -34.48 -9.22 12.03
C ALA A 187 -33.75 -10.43 11.43
N GLU A 188 -34.48 -11.46 11.02
CA GLU A 188 -33.94 -12.65 10.35
C GLU A 188 -33.29 -12.29 9.01
N GLN A 189 -33.98 -11.52 8.15
CA GLN A 189 -33.41 -11.05 6.88
C GLN A 189 -32.14 -10.20 7.08
N LYS A 190 -32.10 -9.35 8.10
CA LYS A 190 -30.89 -8.58 8.44
C LYS A 190 -29.77 -9.51 8.91
N ALA A 191 -30.08 -10.50 9.74
CA ALA A 191 -29.09 -11.47 10.21
C ALA A 191 -28.50 -12.30 9.06
N GLU A 192 -29.34 -12.73 8.11
CA GLU A 192 -28.88 -13.43 6.90
C GLU A 192 -28.00 -12.55 6.03
N HIS A 193 -28.39 -11.28 5.82
CA HIS A 193 -27.61 -10.33 5.05
C HIS A 193 -26.23 -10.06 5.66
N GLU A 194 -26.17 -9.86 6.98
CA GLU A 194 -24.90 -9.66 7.68
C GLU A 194 -24.04 -10.94 7.68
N ARG A 195 -24.65 -12.13 7.80
CA ARG A 195 -23.92 -13.40 7.63
C ARG A 195 -23.33 -13.56 6.23
N ALA A 196 -24.09 -13.20 5.20
CA ALA A 196 -23.61 -13.23 3.82
C ALA A 196 -22.42 -12.28 3.61
N LYS A 197 -22.49 -11.04 4.16
CA LYS A 197 -21.36 -10.10 4.13
C LYS A 197 -20.14 -10.64 4.87
N ASN A 198 -20.33 -11.21 6.05
CA ASN A 198 -19.22 -11.78 6.83
C ASN A 198 -18.54 -12.92 6.07
N ALA A 199 -19.31 -13.82 5.45
CA ALA A 199 -18.77 -14.89 4.62
C ALA A 199 -17.95 -14.37 3.42
N VAL A 200 -18.42 -13.29 2.77
CA VAL A 200 -17.66 -12.65 1.69
C VAL A 200 -16.35 -12.06 2.21
N ILE A 201 -16.38 -11.31 3.32
CA ILE A 201 -15.19 -10.71 3.92
C ILE A 201 -14.20 -11.79 4.37
N GLU A 202 -14.66 -12.87 5.00
CA GLU A 202 -13.83 -14.00 5.40
C GLU A 202 -13.15 -14.65 4.19
N SER A 203 -13.88 -14.85 3.09
CA SER A 203 -13.30 -15.38 1.85
C SER A 203 -12.24 -14.44 1.25
N GLN A 204 -12.42 -13.13 1.35
CA GLN A 204 -11.45 -12.14 0.90
C GLN A 204 -10.20 -12.14 1.78
N LEU A 205 -10.37 -12.21 3.10
CA LEU A 205 -9.25 -12.32 4.04
C LEU A 205 -8.42 -13.57 3.80
N GLN A 206 -9.06 -14.72 3.57
CA GLN A 206 -8.35 -15.96 3.24
C GLN A 206 -7.56 -15.84 1.92
N ARG A 207 -8.13 -15.20 0.90
CA ARG A 207 -7.42 -14.92 -0.36
C ARG A 207 -6.20 -14.04 -0.13
N TYR A 208 -6.34 -12.93 0.59
CA TYR A 208 -5.21 -12.05 0.88
C TYR A 208 -4.13 -12.75 1.72
N GLN A 209 -4.51 -13.59 2.68
CA GLN A 209 -3.56 -14.40 3.44
C GLN A 209 -2.77 -15.33 2.53
N SER A 210 -3.44 -16.04 1.63
CA SER A 210 -2.76 -16.92 0.67
C SER A 210 -1.83 -16.16 -0.29
N GLU A 211 -2.22 -14.96 -0.74
CA GLU A 211 -1.38 -14.11 -1.59
C GLU A 211 -0.12 -13.64 -0.85
N ILE A 212 -0.27 -13.25 0.43
CA ILE A 212 0.87 -12.84 1.27
C ILE A 212 1.83 -14.01 1.49
N GLU A 213 1.31 -15.22 1.74
CA GLU A 213 2.14 -16.42 1.89
C GLU A 213 2.94 -16.73 0.62
N LEU A 214 2.32 -16.62 -0.55
CA LEU A 214 2.99 -16.82 -1.84
C LEU A 214 4.11 -15.80 -2.05
N ILE A 215 3.82 -14.50 -1.84
CA ILE A 215 4.82 -13.43 -1.95
C ILE A 215 6.00 -13.67 -0.99
N HIS A 216 5.70 -14.13 0.23
CA HIS A 216 6.74 -14.40 1.22
C HIS A 216 7.64 -15.57 0.80
N LEU A 217 7.07 -16.64 0.21
CA LEU A 217 7.85 -17.75 -0.33
C LEU A 217 8.73 -17.32 -1.51
N GLU A 218 8.17 -16.55 -2.45
CA GLU A 218 8.92 -16.00 -3.59
C GLU A 218 10.09 -15.12 -3.13
N ALA A 219 9.86 -14.25 -2.14
CA ALA A 219 10.90 -13.39 -1.58
C ALA A 219 12.03 -14.19 -0.91
N ILE A 220 11.71 -15.33 -0.27
CA ILE A 220 12.73 -16.23 0.29
C ILE A 220 13.55 -16.86 -0.82
N GLU A 221 12.92 -17.33 -1.89
CA GLU A 221 13.60 -17.95 -3.03
C GLU A 221 14.50 -16.94 -3.75
N GLU A 222 14.01 -15.74 -4.01
CA GLU A 222 14.79 -14.65 -4.60
C GLU A 222 16.02 -14.33 -3.74
N ARG A 223 15.84 -14.26 -2.42
CA ARG A 223 16.96 -14.02 -1.50
C ARG A 223 18.00 -15.14 -1.54
N ARG A 224 17.56 -16.40 -1.66
CA ARG A 224 18.48 -17.54 -1.83
C ARG A 224 19.23 -17.44 -3.15
N GLN A 225 18.55 -17.19 -4.26
CA GLN A 225 19.18 -17.02 -5.57
C GLN A 225 20.18 -15.87 -5.57
N ARG A 226 19.82 -14.73 -5.00
CA ARG A 226 20.71 -13.57 -4.84
C ARG A 226 21.94 -13.92 -4.01
N THR A 227 21.80 -14.71 -2.95
CA THR A 227 22.93 -15.14 -2.13
C THR A 227 23.88 -16.05 -2.93
N ILE A 228 23.33 -17.00 -3.70
CA ILE A 228 24.11 -17.88 -4.58
C ILE A 228 24.87 -17.05 -5.63
N LEU A 229 24.20 -16.13 -6.31
CA LEU A 229 24.82 -15.23 -7.30
C LEU A 229 25.90 -14.35 -6.66
N THR A 230 25.65 -13.83 -5.45
CA THR A 230 26.63 -13.01 -4.73
C THR A 230 27.88 -13.81 -4.39
N GLU A 231 27.72 -15.08 -3.98
CA GLU A 231 28.85 -15.95 -3.70
C GLU A 231 29.62 -16.34 -4.97
N GLN A 232 28.92 -16.61 -6.09
CA GLN A 232 29.56 -16.81 -7.39
C GLN A 232 30.35 -15.57 -7.82
N LEU A 233 29.75 -14.38 -7.69
CA LEU A 233 30.45 -13.12 -7.98
C LEU A 233 31.65 -12.93 -7.05
N ARG A 234 31.56 -13.31 -5.78
CA ARG A 234 32.69 -13.26 -4.85
C ARG A 234 33.83 -14.19 -5.27
N GLN A 235 33.52 -15.40 -5.72
CA GLN A 235 34.51 -16.34 -6.24
C GLN A 235 35.22 -15.81 -7.48
N HIS A 236 34.52 -15.04 -8.31
CA HIS A 236 35.06 -14.44 -9.53
C HIS A 236 35.51 -12.98 -9.38
N ALA A 237 35.36 -12.37 -8.19
CA ALA A 237 35.61 -10.95 -7.96
C ALA A 237 37.03 -10.53 -8.32
N GLY A 238 38.02 -11.40 -8.08
CA GLY A 238 39.41 -11.13 -8.43
C GLY A 238 39.64 -10.99 -9.93
N ILE A 239 38.99 -11.83 -10.75
CA ILE A 239 39.09 -11.75 -12.22
C ILE A 239 38.27 -10.55 -12.73
N ILE A 240 37.10 -10.29 -12.14
CA ILE A 240 36.27 -9.14 -12.50
C ILE A 240 37.02 -7.82 -12.25
N GLU A 241 37.61 -7.65 -11.07
CA GLU A 241 38.43 -6.48 -10.74
C GLU A 241 39.71 -6.41 -11.58
N PHE A 242 40.31 -7.56 -11.91
CA PHE A 242 41.44 -7.62 -12.82
C PHE A 242 41.04 -7.26 -14.26
N MET A 243 39.80 -7.47 -14.69
CA MET A 243 39.34 -7.11 -16.03
C MET A 243 38.79 -5.68 -16.13
N ASN A 244 38.62 -4.99 -14.99
CA ASN A 244 38.13 -3.62 -14.94
C ASN A 244 39.15 -2.64 -15.55
N PRO A 245 38.80 -1.90 -16.63
CA PRO A 245 39.72 -0.95 -17.27
C PRO A 245 40.08 0.24 -16.37
N ASP A 246 39.20 0.58 -15.43
CA ASP A 246 39.36 1.71 -14.51
C ASP A 246 40.17 1.35 -13.26
N ASN A 247 40.51 0.07 -13.08
CA ASN A 247 41.31 -0.38 -11.94
C ASN A 247 42.81 -0.11 -12.18
N PRO A 248 43.47 0.74 -11.37
CA PRO A 248 44.89 1.07 -11.54
C PRO A 248 45.84 -0.12 -11.28
N LEU A 249 45.34 -1.17 -10.60
CA LEU A 249 46.08 -2.41 -10.33
C LEU A 249 45.90 -3.46 -11.43
N SER A 250 45.08 -3.18 -12.44
CA SER A 250 44.88 -4.03 -13.60
C SER A 250 45.75 -3.54 -14.77
N PRO A 251 46.86 -4.22 -15.10
CA PRO A 251 47.68 -3.84 -16.24
C PRO A 251 46.96 -4.17 -17.56
N GLU A 252 47.01 -3.25 -18.53
CA GLU A 252 46.38 -3.45 -19.84
C GLU A 252 46.83 -4.73 -20.55
N GLU A 253 48.13 -5.03 -20.49
CA GLU A 253 48.69 -6.24 -21.08
C GLU A 253 48.08 -7.51 -20.47
N GLY A 254 47.85 -7.51 -19.15
CA GLY A 254 47.22 -8.61 -18.44
C GLY A 254 45.77 -8.83 -18.89
N ARG A 255 44.99 -7.76 -19.05
CA ARG A 255 43.61 -7.84 -19.58
C ARG A 255 43.58 -8.39 -21.00
N ARG A 256 44.51 -7.96 -21.86
CA ARG A 256 44.64 -8.46 -23.24
C ARG A 256 45.01 -9.94 -23.27
N MET A 257 45.85 -10.41 -22.34
CA MET A 257 46.17 -11.83 -22.23
C MET A 257 44.96 -12.68 -21.82
N VAL A 258 44.13 -12.19 -20.90
CA VAL A 258 42.89 -12.88 -20.52
C VAL A 258 41.88 -12.89 -21.67
N ALA A 259 41.74 -11.78 -22.42
CA ALA A 259 40.90 -11.73 -23.61
C ALA A 259 41.38 -12.68 -24.72
N ALA A 260 42.71 -12.75 -24.95
CA ALA A 260 43.30 -13.71 -25.88
C ALA A 260 43.03 -15.15 -25.45
N TRP A 261 43.13 -15.44 -24.15
CA TRP A 261 42.81 -16.75 -23.61
C TRP A 261 41.35 -17.11 -23.80
N ASP A 262 40.44 -16.20 -23.47
CA ASP A 262 39.00 -16.43 -23.57
C ASP A 262 38.57 -16.72 -25.01
N GLU A 263 39.05 -15.93 -25.97
CA GLU A 263 38.68 -16.08 -27.38
C GLU A 263 39.36 -17.27 -28.07
N LEU A 264 40.63 -17.57 -27.75
CA LEU A 264 41.33 -18.68 -28.37
C LEU A 264 40.95 -20.03 -27.79
N THR A 265 40.39 -20.08 -26.57
CA THR A 265 40.06 -21.34 -25.88
C THR A 265 38.58 -21.51 -25.56
N GLU A 266 37.72 -20.56 -25.94
CA GLU A 266 36.30 -20.49 -25.56
C GLU A 266 36.13 -20.68 -24.05
N SER A 267 36.74 -19.77 -23.28
CA SER A 267 36.79 -19.82 -21.81
C SER A 267 37.38 -21.13 -21.25
N GLY A 268 38.33 -21.73 -21.98
CA GLY A 268 39.02 -22.97 -21.58
C GLY A 268 38.28 -24.27 -21.91
N THR A 269 37.24 -24.22 -22.74
CA THR A 269 36.47 -25.41 -23.15
C THR A 269 37.07 -26.11 -24.39
N MET A 270 37.87 -25.41 -25.18
CA MET A 270 38.47 -25.90 -26.42
C MET A 270 40.01 -25.88 -26.37
N ASP A 271 40.64 -26.90 -26.99
CA ASP A 271 42.08 -26.92 -27.20
C ASP A 271 42.42 -26.24 -28.55
N PRO A 272 43.04 -25.05 -28.54
CA PRO A 272 43.32 -24.29 -29.76
C PRO A 272 44.27 -24.99 -30.73
N VAL A 273 45.04 -25.97 -30.27
CA VAL A 273 46.05 -26.68 -31.09
C VAL A 273 45.45 -27.88 -31.81
N ALA A 274 44.46 -28.52 -31.19
CA ALA A 274 43.92 -29.80 -31.65
C ALA A 274 43.18 -29.69 -32.99
N GLU A 275 42.58 -28.54 -33.29
CA GLU A 275 41.69 -28.36 -34.44
C GLU A 275 42.44 -27.94 -35.73
N ASN A 276 43.47 -27.09 -35.60
CA ASN A 276 44.13 -26.47 -36.76
C ASN A 276 45.58 -26.96 -37.01
N GLY A 277 46.18 -27.68 -36.07
CA GLY A 277 47.60 -28.10 -36.15
C GLY A 277 48.61 -26.93 -36.10
N ILE A 278 48.14 -25.70 -35.90
CA ILE A 278 48.96 -24.50 -35.75
C ILE A 278 49.39 -24.38 -34.28
N GLY A 279 50.68 -24.20 -34.04
CA GLY A 279 51.19 -24.06 -32.67
C GLY A 279 50.65 -22.82 -31.96
N ILE A 280 50.42 -22.93 -30.64
CA ILE A 280 49.88 -21.86 -29.76
C ILE A 280 50.58 -20.52 -29.96
N GLY A 281 51.91 -20.52 -30.12
CA GLY A 281 52.68 -19.29 -30.30
C GLY A 281 52.33 -18.53 -31.58
N GLU A 282 52.01 -19.23 -32.67
CA GLU A 282 51.62 -18.59 -33.94
C GLU A 282 50.16 -18.14 -33.91
N LEU A 283 49.27 -18.90 -33.25
CA LEU A 283 47.89 -18.45 -32.99
C LEU A 283 47.86 -17.18 -32.13
N ALA A 284 48.63 -17.14 -31.04
CA ALA A 284 48.77 -15.97 -30.18
C ALA A 284 49.35 -14.77 -30.93
N ARG A 285 50.35 -15.00 -31.80
CA ARG A 285 50.95 -13.94 -32.62
C ARG A 285 49.95 -13.36 -33.62
N ARG A 286 49.18 -14.20 -34.31
CA ARG A 286 48.16 -13.77 -35.27
C ARG A 286 47.04 -12.98 -34.58
N TRP A 287 46.50 -13.53 -33.50
CA TRP A 287 45.47 -12.86 -32.69
C TRP A 287 45.92 -11.47 -32.24
N TRP A 288 47.17 -11.34 -31.76
CA TRP A 288 47.70 -10.05 -31.34
C TRP A 288 47.92 -9.10 -32.52
N ARG A 289 48.46 -9.61 -33.63
CA ARG A 289 48.70 -8.83 -34.85
C ARG A 289 47.42 -8.20 -35.38
N ASP A 290 46.34 -8.97 -35.43
CA ASP A 290 45.08 -8.55 -36.00
C ASP A 290 44.40 -7.43 -35.19
N ARG A 291 44.72 -7.28 -33.89
CA ARG A 291 44.10 -6.30 -32.99
C ARG A 291 44.99 -5.13 -32.60
N PHE A 292 46.29 -5.38 -32.43
CA PHE A 292 47.23 -4.43 -31.83
C PHE A 292 48.51 -4.22 -32.65
N GLY A 293 48.66 -4.88 -33.81
CA GLY A 293 49.86 -4.82 -34.65
C GLY A 293 50.95 -5.80 -34.23
N GLU A 294 52.14 -5.72 -34.83
CA GLU A 294 53.18 -6.75 -34.64
C GLU A 294 53.64 -6.86 -33.18
N PRO A 295 53.45 -8.01 -32.51
CA PRO A 295 53.83 -8.18 -31.11
C PRO A 295 55.35 -8.28 -30.93
N ALA A 296 55.85 -7.73 -29.83
CA ALA A 296 57.19 -8.05 -29.37
C ALA A 296 57.29 -9.56 -29.03
N GLY A 297 58.44 -10.18 -29.29
CA GLY A 297 58.63 -11.61 -29.06
C GLY A 297 58.39 -12.05 -27.61
N ILE A 298 58.57 -11.15 -26.64
CA ILE A 298 58.29 -11.41 -25.22
C ILE A 298 56.78 -11.52 -24.94
N VAL A 299 55.95 -10.72 -25.62
CA VAL A 299 54.48 -10.75 -25.51
C VAL A 299 53.93 -12.07 -26.02
N VAL A 300 54.44 -12.53 -27.17
CA VAL A 300 54.07 -13.85 -27.74
C VAL A 300 54.44 -14.98 -26.78
N LYS A 301 55.62 -14.92 -26.12
CA LYS A 301 56.02 -15.91 -25.12
C LYS A 301 55.10 -15.91 -23.90
N HIS A 302 54.73 -14.73 -23.39
CA HIS A 302 53.81 -14.62 -22.24
C HIS A 302 52.41 -15.16 -22.58
N LEU A 303 51.88 -14.83 -23.76
CA LEU A 303 50.60 -15.37 -24.24
C LEU A 303 50.67 -16.89 -24.42
N GLN A 304 51.74 -17.39 -25.04
CA GLN A 304 51.94 -18.83 -25.20
C GLN A 304 51.95 -19.53 -23.85
N TRP A 305 52.62 -18.96 -22.85
CA TRP A 305 52.64 -19.50 -21.50
C TRP A 305 51.24 -19.51 -20.85
N ALA A 306 50.50 -18.40 -20.93
CA ALA A 306 49.13 -18.29 -20.41
C ALA A 306 48.16 -19.31 -21.06
N LEU A 307 48.26 -19.47 -22.38
CA LEU A 307 47.43 -20.39 -23.17
C LEU A 307 47.78 -21.87 -22.98
N THR A 308 49.01 -22.18 -22.56
CA THR A 308 49.43 -23.58 -22.27
C THR A 308 49.02 -24.08 -20.88
N TRP A 309 48.52 -23.20 -20.00
CA TRP A 309 48.16 -23.52 -18.61
C TRP A 309 47.10 -24.63 -18.43
N PRO A 310 46.08 -24.81 -19.32
CA PRO A 310 45.13 -25.92 -19.20
C PRO A 310 45.78 -27.30 -19.27
N ALA A 311 46.93 -27.44 -19.95
CA ALA A 311 47.57 -28.74 -20.17
C ALA A 311 48.39 -29.26 -18.96
N ARG A 312 48.65 -28.45 -17.92
CA ARG A 312 49.63 -28.82 -16.86
C ARG A 312 49.05 -29.33 -15.54
N LYS A 313 47.75 -29.18 -15.26
CA LYS A 313 47.20 -29.55 -13.92
C LYS A 313 46.63 -30.96 -13.77
N LYS A 314 46.43 -31.73 -14.85
CA LYS A 314 46.12 -33.17 -14.79
C LYS A 314 46.79 -33.83 -15.99
N GLY A 315 47.62 -34.86 -15.78
CA GLY A 315 48.37 -35.55 -16.84
C GLY A 315 47.59 -35.59 -18.16
N GLY A 316 48.12 -34.89 -19.17
CA GLY A 316 47.36 -34.33 -20.28
C GLY A 316 46.42 -35.32 -20.96
N MET A 317 45.13 -35.17 -20.67
CA MET A 317 44.05 -35.60 -21.54
C MET A 317 42.96 -34.52 -21.45
N VAL A 318 43.04 -33.53 -22.33
CA VAL A 318 41.83 -32.85 -22.81
C VAL A 318 41.01 -33.96 -23.47
N ALA A 319 39.73 -34.11 -23.10
CA ALA A 319 38.88 -35.13 -23.67
C ALA A 319 38.91 -34.99 -25.20
N LYS A 320 39.56 -35.93 -25.90
CA LYS A 320 39.44 -36.04 -27.35
C LYS A 320 37.96 -36.25 -27.63
N ARG A 321 37.31 -35.25 -28.23
CA ARG A 321 36.02 -35.43 -28.88
C ARG A 321 36.23 -36.59 -29.86
N GLN A 322 35.57 -37.72 -29.64
CA GLN A 322 35.57 -38.79 -30.62
C GLN A 322 34.93 -38.20 -31.88
N CYS A 323 35.73 -37.94 -32.91
CA CYS A 323 35.19 -37.78 -34.25
C CYS A 323 34.59 -39.12 -34.62
N GLU A 324 33.26 -39.18 -34.64
CA GLU A 324 32.56 -40.24 -35.35
C GLU A 324 33.07 -40.22 -36.79
N LYS A 325 33.78 -41.28 -37.16
CA LYS A 325 34.05 -41.57 -38.57
C LYS A 325 32.72 -42.00 -39.17
N GLY A 326 32.34 -41.36 -40.27
CA GLY A 326 31.20 -41.74 -41.09
C GLY A 326 31.30 -43.15 -41.64
#